data_AF-A0A671N6Z9-F1
#
_entry.id   AF-A0A671N6Z9-F1
#
_cell.length_a   1.000
_cell.length_b   1.000
_cell.length_c   1.000
_cell.angle_alpha   90.00
_cell.angle_beta   90.00
_cell.angle_gamma   90.00
#
_symmetry.space_group_name_H-M   'P 1'
#
loop_
_entity.id
_entity.type
_entity.pdbx_description
1 polymer ?
#
loop_
_entity_poly.entity_id
_entity_poly.type
_entity_poly.pdbx_seq_one_letter_code
_entity_poly.pdbx_strand_id
1 'polypeptide(L)'
;MALTASPAQGIQMLSVQPDTKPKGCAGCNRKIKDRYLLKALDKYWHEDCLKCACCDCRLGEVGSTLYTKANLILCRRDYLRSRWSNSHESLMNPLRNVLR
;
A
#
# COMPACT_ATOMS: atom_id res chain seq x y z
N MET A 1 2.35 -25.79 14.11
CA MET A 1 1.60 -24.53 13.91
C MET A 1 2.36 -23.69 12.91
N ALA A 2 1.92 -23.61 11.66
CA ALA A 2 2.61 -22.85 10.62
C ALA A 2 2.57 -21.36 11.00
N LEU A 3 3.71 -20.81 11.41
CA LEU A 3 3.90 -19.36 11.41
C LEU A 3 3.80 -18.96 9.93
N THR A 4 2.63 -18.53 9.48
CA THR A 4 2.46 -18.04 8.12
C THR A 4 3.26 -16.75 8.02
N ALA A 5 4.54 -16.86 7.69
CA ALA A 5 5.32 -15.72 7.24
C ALA A 5 4.52 -15.12 6.08
N SER A 6 3.95 -13.92 6.28
CA SER A 6 3.17 -13.27 5.25
C SER A 6 4.05 -13.19 3.99
N PRO A 7 3.65 -13.81 2.87
CA PRO A 7 4.48 -13.83 1.69
C PRO A 7 4.67 -12.40 1.23
N ALA A 8 5.92 -11.95 1.12
CA ALA A 8 6.26 -10.66 0.53
C ALA A 8 5.55 -10.57 -0.83
N GLN A 9 4.71 -9.56 -1.01
CA GLN A 9 3.89 -9.45 -2.20
C GLN A 9 4.68 -8.68 -3.25
N GLY A 10 4.87 -9.29 -4.42
CA GLY A 10 5.44 -8.61 -5.56
C GLY A 10 4.49 -7.52 -6.07
N ILE A 11 5.05 -6.37 -6.42
CA ILE A 11 4.35 -5.30 -7.13
C ILE A 11 4.64 -5.48 -8.62
N GLN A 12 3.60 -5.68 -9.41
CA GLN A 12 3.71 -5.78 -10.86
C GLN A 12 3.20 -4.50 -11.51
N MET A 13 4.05 -3.86 -12.31
CA MET A 13 3.65 -2.71 -13.12
C MET A 13 3.06 -3.22 -14.45
N LEU A 14 1.83 -2.83 -14.74
CA LEU A 14 1.14 -3.17 -15.99
C LEU A 14 0.84 -1.90 -16.78
N SER A 15 1.05 -1.95 -18.09
CA SER A 15 0.58 -0.88 -18.98
C SER A 15 -0.92 -1.04 -19.23
N VAL A 16 -1.68 0.03 -19.03
CA VAL A 16 -3.11 0.06 -19.38
C VAL A 16 -3.22 0.10 -20.90
N GLN A 17 -3.89 -0.90 -21.47
CA GLN A 17 -4.27 -0.87 -22.89
C GLN A 17 -5.60 -0.12 -23.02
N PRO A 18 -5.78 0.72 -24.06
CA PRO A 18 -6.99 1.51 -24.27
C PRO A 18 -8.27 0.64 -24.43
N ASP A 19 -8.11 -0.63 -24.80
CA ASP A 19 -9.19 -1.59 -25.06
C ASP A 19 -9.55 -2.44 -23.83
N THR A 20 -8.77 -2.33 -22.74
CA THR A 20 -8.95 -3.17 -21.55
C THR A 20 -9.98 -2.55 -20.59
N LYS A 21 -10.88 -3.40 -20.06
CA LYS A 21 -11.92 -3.02 -19.08
C LYS A 21 -11.32 -2.19 -17.92
N PRO A 22 -11.89 -1.02 -17.58
CA PRO A 22 -11.36 -0.15 -16.54
C PRO A 22 -11.20 -0.91 -15.21
N LYS A 23 -9.98 -0.89 -14.68
CA LYS A 23 -9.66 -1.50 -13.39
C LYS A 23 -9.97 -0.51 -12.27
N GLY A 24 -10.57 -0.99 -11.18
CA GLY A 24 -10.83 -0.17 -9.99
C GLY A 24 -9.62 -0.17 -9.06
N CYS A 25 -9.22 1.02 -8.59
CA CYS A 25 -8.21 1.15 -7.55
C CYS A 25 -8.80 0.80 -6.19
N ALA A 26 -8.15 -0.11 -5.44
CA ALA A 26 -8.60 -0.50 -4.11
C ALA A 26 -8.38 0.56 -3.01
N GLY A 27 -7.53 1.55 -3.26
CA GLY A 27 -7.26 2.63 -2.29
C GLY A 27 -8.25 3.78 -2.37
N CYS A 28 -8.70 4.13 -3.58
CA CYS A 28 -9.58 5.29 -3.79
C CYS A 28 -10.91 4.94 -4.46
N ASN A 29 -11.18 3.65 -4.74
CA ASN A 29 -12.37 3.13 -5.41
C ASN A 29 -12.69 3.79 -6.78
N ARG A 30 -11.73 4.48 -7.39
CA ARG A 30 -11.86 5.11 -8.70
C ARG A 30 -11.29 4.22 -9.81
N LYS A 31 -11.75 4.43 -11.03
CA LYS A 31 -11.23 3.75 -12.23
C LYS A 31 -9.82 4.28 -12.53
N ILE A 32 -8.88 3.35 -12.72
CA ILE A 32 -7.51 3.63 -13.14
C ILE A 32 -7.55 4.00 -14.62
N LYS A 33 -7.25 5.27 -14.92
CA LYS A 33 -7.13 5.81 -16.28
C LYS A 33 -5.68 6.12 -16.66
N ASP A 34 -4.75 5.90 -15.73
CA ASP A 34 -3.32 6.13 -15.93
C ASP A 34 -2.74 5.21 -16.99
N ARG A 35 -1.61 5.62 -17.57
CA ARG A 35 -0.89 4.79 -18.55
C ARG A 35 -0.35 3.51 -17.93
N TYR A 36 0.01 3.57 -16.65
CA TYR A 36 0.55 2.44 -15.88
C TYR A 36 -0.27 2.24 -14.61
N LEU A 37 -0.42 0.98 -14.22
CA LEU A 37 -1.11 0.58 -13.01
C LEU A 37 -0.29 -0.44 -12.24
N LEU A 38 -0.44 -0.45 -10.92
CA LEU A 38 0.27 -1.37 -10.04
C LEU A 38 -0.68 -2.49 -9.61
N LYS A 39 -0.29 -3.74 -9.82
CA LYS A 39 -0.99 -4.93 -9.29
C LYS A 39 -0.25 -5.42 -8.06
N ALA A 40 -0.96 -5.50 -6.94
CA ALA A 40 -0.46 -6.05 -5.68
C ALA A 40 -1.60 -6.56 -4.80
N LEU A 41 -1.38 -7.60 -4.00
CA LEU A 41 -2.42 -8.26 -3.17
C LEU A 41 -3.63 -8.72 -3.98
N ASP A 42 -3.39 -9.15 -5.23
CA ASP A 42 -4.43 -9.46 -6.21
C ASP A 42 -5.40 -8.30 -6.53
N LYS A 43 -5.05 -7.08 -6.13
CA LYS A 43 -5.80 -5.85 -6.38
C LYS A 43 -5.00 -4.90 -7.24
N TYR A 44 -5.69 -3.92 -7.79
CA TYR A 44 -5.10 -2.89 -8.63
C TYR A 44 -5.05 -1.56 -7.90
N TRP A 45 -3.99 -0.81 -8.14
CA TRP A 45 -3.67 0.44 -7.46
C TRP A 45 -3.07 1.44 -8.43
N HIS A 46 -3.33 2.72 -8.18
CA HIS A 46 -2.59 3.81 -8.82
C HIS A 46 -1.17 3.89 -8.24
N GLU A 47 -0.25 4.50 -8.98
CA GLU A 47 1.08 4.86 -8.52
C GLU A 47 1.05 5.72 -7.24
N ASP A 48 0.13 6.68 -7.16
CA ASP A 48 -0.06 7.54 -5.99
C ASP A 48 -0.84 6.89 -4.85
N CYS A 49 -1.65 5.87 -5.15
CA CYS A 49 -2.46 5.19 -4.12
C CYS A 49 -1.65 4.09 -3.42
N LEU A 50 -0.71 3.45 -4.11
CA LEU A 50 0.13 2.39 -3.53
C LEU A 50 1.35 2.98 -2.80
N LYS A 51 1.09 3.56 -1.64
CA LYS A 51 2.10 4.20 -0.79
C LYS A 51 2.18 3.56 0.60
N CYS A 52 3.34 3.73 1.24
CA CYS A 52 3.58 3.19 2.58
C CYS A 52 2.73 3.97 3.58
N ALA A 53 1.98 3.28 4.43
CA ALA A 53 1.17 3.93 5.46
C ALA A 53 2.00 4.64 6.56
N CYS A 54 3.32 4.46 6.59
CA CYS A 54 4.22 5.01 7.61
C CYS A 54 5.07 6.18 7.09
N CYS A 55 5.57 6.09 5.85
CA CYS A 55 6.46 7.08 5.27
C CYS A 55 5.90 7.76 4.01
N ASP A 56 4.68 7.39 3.59
CA ASP A 56 4.04 7.84 2.35
C ASP A 56 4.88 7.65 1.07
N CYS A 57 5.98 6.90 1.13
CA CYS A 57 6.78 6.60 -0.04
C CYS A 57 5.99 5.74 -1.03
N ARG A 58 6.07 6.11 -2.30
CA ARG A 58 5.45 5.37 -3.42
C ARG A 58 6.14 4.02 -3.57
N LEU A 59 5.45 2.94 -3.24
CA LEU A 59 6.05 1.61 -3.38
C LEU A 59 6.26 1.23 -4.84
N GLY A 60 5.45 1.76 -5.76
CA GLY A 60 5.60 1.52 -7.20
C GLY A 60 6.97 1.89 -7.77
N GLU A 61 7.58 2.95 -7.24
CA GLU A 61 8.91 3.42 -7.68
C GLU A 61 10.04 2.87 -6.78
N VAL A 62 9.79 2.78 -5.47
CA VAL A 62 10.84 2.53 -4.46
C VAL A 62 11.13 1.04 -4.27
N GLY A 63 10.21 0.13 -4.63
CA GLY A 63 10.51 -1.30 -4.55
C GLY A 63 9.45 -2.22 -5.13
N SER A 64 9.89 -3.27 -5.81
CA SER A 64 9.02 -4.29 -6.40
C SER A 64 8.38 -5.24 -5.36
N THR A 65 8.54 -4.98 -4.06
CA THR A 65 8.00 -5.81 -2.98
C THR A 65 7.33 -4.95 -1.91
N LEU A 66 6.10 -5.32 -1.57
CA LEU A 66 5.35 -4.73 -0.46
C LEU A 66 5.07 -5.75 0.60
N TYR A 67 4.83 -5.24 1.81
CA TYR A 67 4.44 -6.04 2.94
C TYR A 67 3.11 -5.51 3.48
N THR A 68 2.27 -6.42 3.96
CA THR A 68 0.97 -6.06 4.52
C THR A 68 0.89 -6.57 5.94
N LYS A 69 0.54 -5.69 6.88
CA LYS A 69 0.40 -6.01 8.30
C LYS A 69 -0.84 -5.33 8.86
N ALA A 70 -1.74 -6.08 9.49
CA ALA A 70 -3.00 -5.55 10.03
C ALA A 70 -3.79 -4.68 9.03
N ASN A 71 -3.88 -5.13 7.76
CA ASN A 71 -4.54 -4.40 6.66
C ASN A 71 -3.86 -3.08 6.24
N LEU A 72 -2.61 -2.85 6.65
CA LEU A 72 -1.80 -1.70 6.26
C LEU A 72 -0.67 -2.12 5.32
N ILE A 73 -0.45 -1.33 4.27
CA ILE A 73 0.64 -1.52 3.30
C ILE A 73 1.89 -0.81 3.83
N LEU A 74 2.99 -1.55 3.94
CA LEU A 74 4.26 -1.10 4.47
C LEU A 74 5.38 -1.39 3.49
N CYS A 75 6.36 -0.50 3.42
CA CYS A 75 7.58 -0.74 2.65
C CYS A 75 8.49 -1.75 3.38
N ARG A 76 9.42 -2.38 2.66
CA ARG A 76 10.39 -3.33 3.24
C ARG A 76 11.09 -2.77 4.48
N ARG A 77 11.49 -1.50 4.44
CA ARG A 77 12.20 -0.83 5.53
C ARG A 77 11.34 -0.72 6.78
N ASP A 78 10.13 -0.17 6.68
CA ASP A 78 9.19 -0.02 7.81
C ASP A 78 8.61 -1.35 8.30
N TYR A 79 8.48 -2.33 7.40
CA TYR A 79 8.03 -3.65 7.79
C TYR A 79 9.07 -4.38 8.64
N LEU A 80 10.34 -4.34 8.24
CA LEU A 80 11.45 -4.95 8.99
C LEU A 80 11.76 -4.18 10.28
N ARG A 81 11.69 -2.85 10.20
CA ARG A 81 11.86 -1.98 11.34
C ARG A 81 10.55 -2.00 12.12
N SER A 82 10.45 -2.91 13.10
CA SER A 82 9.31 -3.11 14.03
C SER A 82 8.88 -1.88 14.86
N ARG A 83 9.21 -0.66 14.40
CA ARG A 83 9.02 0.66 15.02
C ARG A 83 7.66 1.28 14.70
N TRP A 84 6.72 0.53 14.10
CA TRP A 84 5.33 0.98 13.91
C TRP A 84 4.64 1.36 15.23
N SER A 85 5.16 0.90 16.37
CA SER A 85 4.56 1.06 17.70
C SER A 85 4.78 2.41 18.42
N ASN A 86 5.60 3.36 17.92
CA ASN A 86 5.90 4.54 18.76
C ASN A 86 5.86 5.95 18.13
N SER A 87 5.94 6.10 16.80
CA SER A 87 6.00 7.48 16.22
C SER A 87 4.78 7.89 15.40
N HIS A 88 3.87 6.97 15.09
CA HIS A 88 2.77 7.21 14.14
C HIS A 88 1.36 7.13 14.76
N GLU A 89 1.25 6.77 16.04
CA GLU A 89 -0.04 6.76 16.77
C GLU A 89 -0.63 8.18 16.93
N SER A 90 0.22 9.22 16.92
CA SER A 90 -0.21 10.61 17.09
C SER A 90 -0.79 11.25 15.81
N LEU A 91 -0.60 10.66 14.62
CA LEU A 91 -1.06 11.24 13.34
C LEU A 91 -2.26 10.51 12.75
N MET A 92 -2.48 9.23 13.09
CA MET A 92 -3.57 8.41 12.57
C MET A 92 -4.81 8.37 13.49
N ASN A 93 -4.77 9.04 14.66
CA ASN A 93 -5.92 9.16 15.55
C ASN A 93 -6.37 10.63 15.72
N PRO A 94 -7.26 11.15 14.86
CA PRO A 94 -7.85 12.49 15.05
C PRO A 94 -8.75 12.60 16.30
N LEU A 95 -9.01 11.50 17.03
CA LEU A 95 -9.94 11.45 18.15
C LEU A 95 -9.29 11.48 19.55
N ARG A 96 -7.97 11.63 19.68
CA ARG A 96 -7.30 11.70 20.99
C ARG A 96 -7.05 13.11 21.54
N ASN A 97 -7.46 14.16 20.81
CA ASN A 97 -7.38 15.55 21.27
C ASN A 97 -8.74 16.15 21.69
N VAL A 98 -9.78 15.32 21.89
CA VAL A 98 -11.12 15.72 22.37
C VAL A 98 -11.38 15.23 23.81
N LEU A 99 -10.33 14.95 24.59
CA LEU A 99 -10.43 15.07 26.06
C LEU A 99 -9.39 16.08 26.52
N ARG A 100 -9.73 17.34 26.28
CA ARG A 100 -9.50 18.41 27.23
C ARG A 100 -10.31 18.16 28.50
#